data_AF-A0A968LH73-F1
#
_entry.id   AF-A0A968LH73-F1
#
_cell.length_a   1.000
_cell.length_b   1.000
_cell.length_c   1.000
_cell.angle_alpha   90.00
_cell.angle_beta   90.00
_cell.angle_gamma   90.00
#
_symmetry.space_group_name_H-M   'P 1'
#
loop_
_entity.id
_entity.type
_entity.pdbx_description
1 polymer ?
#
loop_
_entity_poly.entity_id
_entity_poly.type
_entity_poly.pdbx_seq_one_letter_code
_entity_poly.pdbx_strand_id
1 'polypeptide(L)'
;MDRGLSTTRTRLAMWMGSGFKHPGQSGFDSRRAQRLTHYCVIRQDLPRGVLAAQLIHAAGESVRGALPEHTIAVALAADDEAHLLALERELRRLGIAHRAIREPDPPWNGALMAIGLEPVRDRARLRAVTGKLRLLK
;
A
#
# COMPACT_ATOMS: atom_id res chain seq x y z
N MET A 1 12.17 22.28 62.08
CA MET A 1 10.91 21.76 61.50
C MET A 1 11.23 21.13 60.14
N ASP A 2 12.18 20.22 60.09
CA ASP A 2 12.16 18.80 60.47
C ASP A 2 11.62 17.89 59.37
N ARG A 3 12.57 17.08 58.90
CA ARG A 3 12.47 16.02 57.91
C ARG A 3 11.82 14.81 58.57
N GLY A 4 10.70 14.33 58.02
CA GLY A 4 10.11 13.05 58.40
C GLY A 4 10.68 11.90 57.56
N LEU A 5 11.78 11.31 58.01
CA LEU A 5 12.19 9.96 57.62
C LEU A 5 11.23 8.97 58.30
N SER A 6 10.55 8.12 57.52
CA SER A 6 9.89 6.93 58.05
C SER A 6 10.42 5.71 57.32
N THR A 7 11.37 5.06 57.98
CA THR A 7 11.84 3.71 57.70
C THR A 7 10.89 2.71 58.36
N THR A 8 10.28 1.82 57.60
CA THR A 8 9.80 0.55 58.16
C THR A 8 10.28 -0.62 57.30
N ARG A 9 11.11 -1.45 57.94
CA ARG A 9 11.62 -2.75 57.50
C ARG A 9 10.48 -3.75 57.27
N THR A 10 10.84 -4.86 56.62
CA THR A 10 10.28 -6.23 56.69
C THR A 10 9.72 -6.62 55.33
N ARG A 11 10.22 -7.61 54.58
CA ARG A 11 10.61 -8.98 54.99
C ARG A 11 11.48 -9.62 53.91
N LEU A 12 12.52 -10.35 54.37
CA LEU A 12 13.26 -11.34 53.61
C LEU A 12 12.29 -12.47 53.21
N ALA A 13 12.16 -12.76 51.92
CA ALA A 13 11.57 -14.01 51.44
C ALA A 13 12.58 -14.67 50.50
N MET A 14 13.35 -15.61 51.05
CA MET A 14 14.07 -16.62 50.27
C MET A 14 13.01 -17.48 49.57
N TRP A 15 13.00 -17.43 48.24
CA TRP A 15 12.23 -18.35 47.43
C TRP A 15 13.23 -19.18 46.62
N MET A 16 13.46 -20.42 47.09
CA MET A 16 14.01 -21.48 46.26
C MET A 16 12.87 -22.01 45.38
N GLY A 17 12.77 -21.45 44.18
CA GLY A 17 11.80 -21.84 43.15
C GLY A 17 12.54 -22.30 41.91
N SER A 18 12.57 -23.61 41.74
CA SER A 18 12.98 -24.35 40.55
C SER A 18 12.52 -23.73 39.23
N GLY A 19 13.47 -23.55 38.31
CA GLY A 19 13.30 -23.74 36.86
C GLY A 19 12.08 -23.08 36.21
N PHE A 20 12.03 -21.76 36.17
CA PHE A 20 11.19 -21.07 35.18
C PHE A 20 11.86 -21.13 33.81
N LYS A 21 11.40 -22.07 32.97
CA LYS A 21 11.60 -22.05 31.52
C LYS A 21 11.23 -20.65 31.03
N HIS A 22 12.18 -19.97 30.40
CA HIS A 22 11.88 -18.81 29.57
C HIS A 22 10.72 -19.21 28.63
N PRO A 23 9.54 -18.55 28.68
CA PRO A 23 8.60 -18.65 27.59
C PRO A 23 9.38 -18.21 26.36
N GLY A 24 9.55 -19.15 25.43
CA GLY A 24 10.33 -18.97 24.23
C GLY A 24 10.01 -17.61 23.64
N GLN A 25 11.05 -16.90 23.22
CA GLN A 25 10.93 -15.81 22.27
C GLN A 25 9.95 -16.28 21.20
N SER A 26 8.71 -15.82 21.29
CA SER A 26 7.79 -15.88 20.17
C SER A 26 8.45 -14.98 19.16
N GLY A 27 9.24 -15.60 18.27
CA GLY A 27 9.81 -14.95 17.12
C GLY A 27 8.63 -14.44 16.31
N PHE A 28 8.19 -13.23 16.65
CA PHE A 28 7.37 -12.41 15.79
C PHE A 28 8.26 -12.18 14.59
N ASP A 29 8.15 -13.06 13.60
CA ASP A 29 8.96 -13.03 12.40
C ASP A 29 8.57 -11.76 11.64
N SER A 30 9.26 -10.67 11.98
CA SER A 30 9.15 -9.35 11.35
C SER A 30 9.40 -9.43 9.84
N ARG A 31 9.96 -10.54 9.35
CA ARG A 31 10.12 -10.88 7.93
C ARG A 31 8.82 -11.26 7.22
N ARG A 32 7.72 -11.49 7.95
CA ARG A 32 6.38 -11.64 7.40
C ARG A 32 5.58 -10.33 7.39
N ALA A 33 6.27 -9.18 7.46
CA ALA A 33 5.68 -7.91 7.05
C ALA A 33 5.04 -8.12 5.66
N GLN A 34 3.71 -8.18 5.62
CA GLN A 34 2.95 -8.63 4.47
C GLN A 34 3.25 -7.69 3.30
N ARG A 35 3.92 -8.21 2.26
CA ARG A 35 4.31 -7.44 1.07
C ARG A 35 3.06 -6.82 0.45
N LEU A 36 3.07 -5.50 0.32
CA LEU A 36 2.03 -4.80 -0.44
C LEU A 36 2.31 -4.95 -1.94
N THR A 37 1.24 -4.89 -2.74
CA THR A 37 1.35 -4.74 -4.19
C THR A 37 0.60 -3.49 -4.61
N HIS A 38 1.28 -2.65 -5.38
CA HIS A 38 0.80 -1.37 -5.85
C HIS A 38 0.66 -1.41 -7.37
N TYR A 39 -0.58 -1.29 -7.83
CA TYR A 39 -0.90 -1.36 -9.25
C TYR A 39 -1.14 0.04 -9.81
N CYS A 40 -0.51 0.35 -10.93
CA CYS A 40 -0.80 1.55 -11.71
C CYS A 40 -1.19 1.10 -13.12
N VAL A 41 -2.33 1.59 -13.61
CA VAL A 41 -2.82 1.30 -14.97
C VAL A 41 -2.78 2.57 -15.78
N ILE A 42 -2.22 2.51 -16.99
CA ILE A 42 -2.05 3.67 -17.86
C ILE A 42 -2.47 3.34 -19.29
N ARG A 43 -3.07 4.30 -19.99
CA ARG A 43 -3.40 4.13 -21.41
C ARG A 43 -2.13 4.23 -22.25
N GLN A 44 -1.89 3.21 -23.08
CA GLN A 44 -0.61 3.01 -23.76
C GLN A 44 -0.48 3.78 -25.09
N ASP A 45 -1.56 4.42 -25.53
CA ASP A 45 -1.61 5.26 -26.73
C ASP A 45 -1.04 6.67 -26.50
N LEU A 46 -0.54 6.97 -25.31
CA LEU A 46 0.11 8.25 -24.99
C LEU A 46 1.54 8.33 -25.55
N PRO A 47 2.01 9.56 -25.86
CA PRO A 47 3.43 9.79 -26.06
C PRO A 47 4.24 9.32 -24.84
N ARG A 48 5.38 8.64 -25.07
CA ARG A 48 6.16 7.99 -24.01
C ARG A 48 6.50 8.89 -22.81
N GLY A 49 6.85 10.15 -23.06
CA GLY A 49 7.15 11.10 -21.98
C GLY A 49 5.93 11.41 -21.10
N VAL A 50 4.77 11.61 -21.74
CA VAL A 50 3.49 11.84 -21.06
C VAL A 50 3.10 10.59 -20.28
N LEU A 51 3.24 9.42 -20.90
CA LEU A 51 2.98 8.14 -20.26
C LEU A 51 3.81 7.99 -18.98
N ALA A 52 5.12 8.21 -19.06
CA ALA A 52 6.01 8.11 -17.90
C ALA A 52 5.62 9.08 -16.77
N ALA A 53 5.31 10.34 -17.12
CA ALA A 53 4.87 11.34 -16.15
C ALA A 53 3.57 10.91 -15.45
N GLN A 54 2.56 10.51 -16.21
CA GLN A 54 1.26 10.12 -15.66
C GLN A 54 1.33 8.83 -14.84
N LEU A 55 2.25 7.92 -15.16
CA LEU A 55 2.53 6.75 -14.33
C LEU A 55 3.10 7.14 -12.96
N ILE A 56 3.99 8.14 -12.92
CA ILE A 56 4.54 8.69 -11.66
C ILE A 56 3.44 9.36 -10.84
N HIS A 57 2.56 10.15 -11.47
CA HIS A 57 1.38 10.74 -10.80
C HIS A 57 0.48 9.66 -10.20
N ALA A 58 0.14 8.64 -10.99
CA ALA A 58 -0.68 7.52 -10.53
C ALA A 58 -0.05 6.83 -9.31
N ALA A 59 1.27 6.59 -9.34
CA ALA A 59 1.98 6.00 -8.22
C ALA A 59 1.98 6.90 -6.98
N GLY A 60 2.30 8.19 -7.13
CA GLY A 60 2.38 9.13 -6.02
C GLY A 60 1.04 9.38 -5.33
N GLU A 61 -0.02 9.61 -6.10
CA GLU A 61 -1.30 10.09 -5.57
C GLU A 61 -2.17 8.97 -4.96
N SER A 62 -1.96 7.72 -5.38
CA SER A 62 -2.73 6.57 -4.90
C SER A 62 -2.24 5.99 -3.57
N VAL A 63 -1.14 6.52 -3.03
CA VAL A 63 -0.55 6.06 -1.77
C VAL A 63 -0.88 7.03 -0.64
N ARG A 64 -1.19 6.50 0.54
CA ARG A 64 -1.32 7.26 1.78
C ARG A 64 -0.08 7.02 2.65
N GLY A 65 0.81 7.99 2.73
CA GLY A 65 2.02 7.92 3.56
C GLY A 65 3.16 7.10 2.94
N ALA A 66 4.04 6.57 3.78
CA ALA A 66 5.22 5.82 3.32
C ALA A 66 4.86 4.37 2.94
N LEU A 67 5.45 3.87 1.85
CA LEU A 67 5.37 2.45 1.48
C LEU A 67 6.46 1.64 2.18
N PRO A 68 6.17 0.39 2.59
CA PRO A 68 7.21 -0.56 2.99
C PRO A 68 8.21 -0.83 1.86
N GLU A 69 9.49 -1.00 2.19
CA GLU A 69 10.59 -1.25 1.24
C GLU A 69 10.34 -2.45 0.30
N HIS A 70 9.54 -3.42 0.73
CA HIS A 70 9.24 -4.64 -0.03
C HIS A 70 7.92 -4.57 -0.80
N THR A 71 7.39 -3.36 -1.04
CA THR A 71 6.21 -3.14 -1.86
C THR A 71 6.52 -3.46 -3.33
N ILE A 72 5.69 -4.26 -3.96
CA ILE A 72 5.83 -4.63 -5.37
C ILE A 72 5.03 -3.63 -6.21
N ALA A 73 5.70 -2.85 -7.04
CA ALA A 73 5.05 -2.01 -8.04
C ALA A 73 4.75 -2.80 -9.32
N VAL A 74 3.54 -2.65 -9.87
CA VAL A 74 3.10 -3.30 -11.10
C VAL A 74 2.45 -2.26 -12.01
N ALA A 75 3.09 -2.00 -13.16
CA ALA A 75 2.54 -1.16 -14.21
C ALA A 75 1.77 -2.00 -15.23
N LEU A 76 0.52 -1.64 -15.49
CA LEU A 76 -0.38 -2.31 -16.42
C LEU A 76 -0.81 -1.35 -17.53
N ALA A 77 -1.07 -1.88 -18.71
CA ALA A 77 -1.51 -1.14 -19.88
C ALA A 77 -3.03 -1.30 -20.09
N ALA A 78 -3.72 -0.18 -20.20
CA ALA A 78 -4.98 -0.05 -20.91
C ALA A 78 -4.71 0.39 -22.36
N ASP A 79 -5.61 0.09 -23.27
CA ASP A 79 -5.38 0.37 -24.69
C ASP A 79 -5.51 1.86 -25.01
N ASP A 80 -6.53 2.50 -24.44
CA ASP A 80 -6.88 3.91 -24.61
C ASP A 80 -7.65 4.42 -23.37
N GLU A 81 -8.18 5.64 -23.44
CA GLU A 81 -9.00 6.21 -22.37
C GLU A 81 -10.37 5.54 -22.21
N ALA A 82 -10.99 5.05 -23.28
CA ALA A 82 -12.26 4.36 -23.16
C ALA A 82 -12.11 3.07 -22.34
N HIS A 83 -11.02 2.34 -22.55
CA HIS A 83 -10.63 1.19 -21.74
C HIS A 83 -10.39 1.60 -20.28
N LEU A 84 -9.66 2.70 -20.01
CA LEU A 84 -9.50 3.20 -18.63
C LEU A 84 -10.82 3.63 -17.97
N LEU A 85 -11.73 4.29 -18.69
CA LEU A 85 -13.03 4.70 -18.17
C LEU A 85 -13.91 3.50 -17.83
N ALA A 86 -13.85 2.43 -18.64
CA ALA A 86 -14.50 1.16 -18.32
C ALA A 86 -13.92 0.54 -17.04
N LEU A 87 -12.58 0.56 -16.90
CA LEU A 87 -11.88 0.09 -15.72
C LEU A 87 -12.26 0.89 -14.47
N GLU A 88 -12.25 2.22 -14.55
CA GLU A 88 -12.62 3.13 -13.44
C GLU A 88 -14.04 2.85 -12.95
N ARG A 89 -15.01 2.70 -13.87
CA ARG A 89 -16.39 2.36 -13.52
C ARG A 89 -16.47 1.04 -12.76
N GLU A 90 -15.73 0.03 -13.20
CA GLU A 90 -15.72 -1.28 -12.53
C GLU A 90 -15.07 -1.22 -11.14
N LEU A 91 -13.96 -0.49 -11.00
CA LEU A 91 -13.33 -0.24 -9.71
C LEU A 91 -14.28 0.47 -8.74
N ARG A 92 -15.00 1.51 -9.20
CA ARG A 92 -16.04 2.21 -8.42
C ARG A 92 -17.16 1.26 -8.02
N ARG A 93 -17.68 0.47 -8.95
CA ARG A 93 -18.75 -0.51 -8.71
C ARG A 93 -18.37 -1.54 -7.64
N LEU A 94 -17.11 -1.97 -7.61
CA LEU A 94 -16.59 -2.93 -6.65
C LEU A 94 -16.09 -2.30 -5.33
N GLY A 95 -16.16 -0.97 -5.20
CA GLY A 95 -15.67 -0.25 -4.03
C GLY A 95 -14.16 -0.39 -3.82
N ILE A 96 -13.39 -0.53 -4.90
CA ILE A 96 -11.92 -0.63 -4.83
C ILE A 96 -11.34 0.79 -4.79
N ALA A 97 -10.55 1.07 -3.75
CA ALA A 97 -9.89 2.36 -3.58
C ALA A 97 -8.87 2.62 -4.69
N HIS A 98 -9.02 3.75 -5.37
CA HIS A 98 -8.14 4.18 -6.47
C HIS A 98 -8.12 5.71 -6.61
N ARG A 99 -7.15 6.20 -7.38
CA ARG A 99 -7.07 7.58 -7.88
C ARG A 99 -7.10 7.58 -9.39
N ALA A 100 -8.00 8.37 -9.94
CA ALA A 100 -8.08 8.66 -11.36
C ALA A 100 -7.25 9.90 -11.65
N ILE A 101 -6.23 9.76 -12.48
CA ILE A 101 -5.33 10.85 -12.86
C ILE A 101 -5.85 11.46 -14.16
N ARG A 102 -6.25 12.73 -14.07
CA ARG A 102 -6.80 13.50 -15.19
C ARG A 102 -5.87 14.66 -15.49
N GLU A 103 -5.53 14.83 -16.76
CA GLU A 103 -4.65 15.90 -17.21
C GLU A 103 -5.48 17.13 -17.60
N PRO A 104 -5.51 18.20 -16.79
CA PRO A 104 -6.35 19.37 -17.08
C PRO A 104 -5.89 20.15 -18.32
N ASP A 105 -4.61 20.08 -18.69
CA ASP A 105 -4.04 20.95 -19.70
C ASP A 105 -4.28 20.43 -21.14
N PRO A 106 -4.28 21.33 -22.15
CA PRO A 106 -4.29 20.92 -23.55
C PRO A 106 -3.08 20.03 -23.92
N PRO A 107 -3.23 19.08 -24.85
CA PRO A 107 -4.43 18.77 -25.63
C PRO A 107 -5.45 17.86 -24.92
N TRP A 108 -5.18 17.41 -23.69
CA TRP A 108 -5.96 16.36 -23.03
C TRP A 108 -7.19 16.88 -22.26
N ASN A 109 -7.19 18.13 -21.80
CA ASN A 109 -8.39 18.87 -21.34
C ASN A 109 -9.31 18.07 -20.37
N GLY A 110 -8.73 17.39 -19.38
CA GLY A 110 -9.43 16.60 -18.37
C GLY A 110 -9.54 15.10 -18.68
N ALA A 111 -8.93 14.63 -19.77
CA ALA A 111 -8.91 13.22 -20.15
C ALA A 111 -8.34 12.34 -19.03
N LEU A 112 -8.88 11.14 -18.91
CA LEU A 112 -8.37 10.13 -17.99
C LEU A 112 -7.11 9.50 -18.57
N MET A 113 -5.99 9.69 -17.87
CA MET A 113 -4.66 9.29 -18.36
C MET A 113 -4.16 8.02 -17.70
N ALA A 114 -4.39 7.89 -16.39
CA ALA A 114 -3.95 6.76 -15.60
C ALA A 114 -4.86 6.54 -14.38
N ILE A 115 -4.74 5.36 -13.77
CA ILE A 115 -5.38 4.99 -12.52
C ILE A 115 -4.33 4.38 -11.60
N GLY A 116 -4.14 4.97 -10.42
CA GLY A 116 -3.37 4.37 -9.34
C GLY A 116 -4.29 3.65 -8.36
N LEU A 117 -4.03 2.39 -8.05
CA LEU A 117 -4.76 1.63 -7.02
C LEU A 117 -4.08 1.81 -5.67
N GLU A 118 -4.85 1.89 -4.58
CA GLU A 118 -4.24 1.87 -3.25
C GLU A 118 -3.48 0.54 -3.04
N PRO A 119 -2.25 0.56 -2.48
CA PRO A 119 -1.49 -0.67 -2.26
C PRO A 119 -2.25 -1.69 -1.41
N VAL A 120 -2.36 -2.92 -1.91
CA VAL A 120 -3.13 -3.98 -1.22
C VAL A 120 -2.23 -5.13 -0.79
N ARG A 121 -2.67 -5.83 0.26
CA ARG A 121 -2.10 -7.11 0.69
C ARG A 121 -2.71 -8.27 -0.09
N ASP A 122 -4.03 -8.28 -0.21
CA ASP A 122 -4.76 -9.31 -0.93
C ASP A 122 -5.07 -8.86 -2.37
N ARG A 123 -4.40 -9.51 -3.32
CA ARG A 123 -4.58 -9.24 -4.75
C ARG A 123 -5.78 -9.96 -5.35
N ALA A 124 -6.39 -10.93 -4.65
CA ALA A 124 -7.48 -11.74 -5.21
C ALA A 124 -8.64 -10.87 -5.68
N ARG A 125 -9.01 -9.85 -4.89
CA ARG A 125 -10.06 -8.88 -5.25
C ARG A 125 -9.71 -8.03 -6.48
N LEU A 126 -8.43 -7.70 -6.67
CA LEU A 126 -7.98 -6.92 -7.83
C LEU A 126 -7.97 -7.76 -9.11
N ARG A 127 -7.70 -9.07 -9.04
CA ARG A 127 -7.57 -9.94 -10.22
C ARG A 127 -8.81 -9.97 -11.10
N ALA A 128 -10.01 -9.80 -10.54
CA ALA A 128 -11.24 -9.71 -11.31
C ALA A 128 -11.22 -8.55 -12.33
N VAL A 129 -10.50 -7.48 -11.98
CA VAL A 129 -10.44 -6.22 -12.75
C VAL A 129 -9.12 -6.11 -13.51
N THR A 130 -8.00 -6.42 -12.86
CA THR A 130 -6.66 -6.23 -13.42
C THR A 130 -6.08 -7.47 -14.10
N GLY A 131 -6.66 -8.66 -13.89
CA GLY A 131 -6.08 -9.93 -14.34
C GLY A 131 -6.07 -10.14 -15.86
N LYS A 132 -6.83 -9.33 -16.60
CA LYS A 132 -6.86 -9.33 -18.07
C LYS A 132 -5.95 -8.27 -18.70
N LEU A 133 -5.44 -7.34 -17.88
CA LEU A 133 -4.56 -6.28 -18.36
C LEU A 133 -3.16 -6.83 -18.61
N ARG A 134 -2.48 -6.24 -19.58
CA ARG A 134 -1.10 -6.59 -19.92
C ARG A 134 -0.14 -5.77 -19.07
N LEU A 135 1.06 -6.29 -18.84
CA LEU A 135 2.16 -5.47 -18.33
C LEU A 135 2.46 -4.36 -19.34
N LEU A 136 2.72 -3.16 -18.84
CA LEU A 136 3.19 -2.04 -19.64
C LEU A 136 4.56 -2.41 -20.27
N LYS A 137 4.77 -2.03 -21.53
CA LYS A 137 5.99 -2.31 -22.32
C LYS A 137 6.72 -1.04 -22.73
#